data_AF-A0A970ZMT2-F1
#
_entry.id   AF-A0A970ZMT2-F1
#
_cell.length_a   1.000
_cell.length_b   1.000
_cell.length_c   1.000
_cell.angle_alpha   90.00
_cell.angle_beta   90.00
_cell.angle_gamma   90.00
#
_symmetry.space_group_name_H-M   'P 1'
#
loop_
_entity.id
_entity.type
_entity.pdbx_description
1 polymer ?
#
loop_
_entity_poly.entity_id
_entity_poly.type
_entity_poly.pdbx_seq_one_letter_code
_entity_poly.pdbx_strand_id
1 'polypeptide(L)'
;MEENKEQNPETPVIDPEVMPKETAVEKRSPSVPVTIDQLAAEEKRGIAIVETRDAILVTLRKSSLAATSPSDWVLFRDPDGNVTGYLQDRGCDKIAPRWGIDVIPDGDFEKIDEDDGTFGYRIRGHAVSRLTGQSVLDMEGIRYSTDDFVKYKKGVELDTLVKKGARANLDGGCVRELTGFKSVNVQEIQEAWAGTWKKWEMCAKGRGFGSKHERAGVASTTEGTPSEVPIPPCSKCNRPMDFIRAGERDGRTWKAYWKCKDYAWDSKARVSNGHDRFDDDIYREQIAKRQAAAAQANREPGQET
;
A
#
# COMPACT_ATOMS: atom_id res chain seq x y z
N MET A 1 -43.97 -81.39 15.56
CA MET A 1 -43.61 -80.04 16.04
C MET A 1 -42.32 -79.70 15.33
N GLU A 2 -42.48 -79.03 14.20
CA GLU A 2 -41.42 -78.58 13.31
C GLU A 2 -40.78 -77.28 13.84
N GLU A 3 -39.48 -77.20 13.56
CA GLU A 3 -38.76 -76.03 13.05
C GLU A 3 -38.36 -74.84 13.94
N ASN A 4 -37.13 -74.40 13.59
CA ASN A 4 -36.56 -73.06 13.64
C ASN A 4 -36.12 -72.48 14.97
N LYS A 5 -34.80 -72.57 15.22
CA LYS A 5 -34.03 -71.40 15.62
C LYS A 5 -32.83 -71.22 14.70
N GLU A 6 -32.89 -70.10 13.99
CA GLU A 6 -31.93 -69.59 13.03
C GLU A 6 -30.53 -69.43 13.62
N GLN A 7 -29.55 -69.71 12.75
CA GLN A 7 -28.18 -69.23 12.85
C GLN A 7 -28.19 -67.69 12.87
N ASN A 8 -27.62 -67.08 13.90
CA ASN A 8 -27.21 -65.68 13.82
C ASN A 8 -25.69 -65.65 13.55
N PRO A 9 -25.23 -65.19 12.38
CA PRO A 9 -23.81 -65.07 12.10
C PRO A 9 -23.21 -63.99 13.00
N GLU A 10 -22.09 -64.33 13.64
CA GLU A 10 -21.25 -63.40 14.39
C GLU A 10 -21.06 -62.12 13.58
N THR A 11 -21.64 -61.03 14.06
CA THR A 11 -21.37 -59.70 13.53
C THR A 11 -19.88 -59.48 13.71
N PRO A 12 -19.11 -59.15 12.65
CA PRO A 12 -17.70 -58.82 12.84
C PRO A 12 -17.66 -57.61 13.76
N VAL A 13 -17.03 -57.80 14.93
CA VAL A 13 -16.69 -56.72 15.85
C VAL A 13 -15.81 -55.76 15.05
N ILE A 14 -16.40 -54.67 14.60
CA ILE A 14 -15.66 -53.55 14.02
C ILE A 14 -14.86 -52.98 15.18
N ASP A 15 -13.56 -53.25 15.15
CA ASP A 15 -12.58 -52.65 16.02
C ASP A 15 -12.75 -51.11 15.99
N PRO A 16 -13.03 -50.42 17.10
CA PRO A 16 -13.12 -48.97 17.11
C PRO A 16 -11.77 -48.27 16.98
N GLU A 17 -10.67 -49.01 16.79
CA GLU A 17 -9.40 -48.44 16.35
C GLU A 17 -9.46 -48.00 14.88
N VAL A 18 -9.92 -46.77 14.66
CA VAL A 18 -9.21 -45.65 14.01
C VAL A 18 -10.25 -44.55 13.79
N MET A 19 -10.58 -43.80 14.86
CA MET A 19 -11.01 -42.42 14.65
C MET A 19 -9.77 -41.61 14.26
N PRO A 20 -9.75 -40.95 13.09
CA PRO A 20 -8.52 -40.41 12.55
C PRO A 20 -8.03 -39.24 13.42
N LYS A 21 -6.74 -39.22 13.71
CA LYS A 21 -5.98 -38.08 14.29
C LYS A 21 -6.06 -36.78 13.45
N GLU A 22 -6.92 -36.73 12.43
CA GLU A 22 -7.05 -35.68 11.42
C GLU A 22 -7.93 -34.49 11.87
N THR A 23 -8.87 -34.69 12.78
CA THR A 23 -9.82 -33.65 13.22
C THR A 23 -9.15 -32.44 13.89
N ALA A 24 -8.04 -32.66 14.60
CA ALA A 24 -7.29 -31.58 15.25
C ALA A 24 -6.43 -30.77 14.25
N VAL A 25 -6.06 -31.36 13.11
CA VAL A 25 -5.29 -30.66 12.05
C VAL A 25 -6.23 -29.76 11.25
N GLU A 26 -7.42 -30.24 10.91
CA GLU A 26 -8.44 -29.46 10.20
C GLU A 26 -8.89 -28.23 11.01
N LYS A 27 -9.10 -28.40 12.31
CA LYS A 27 -9.47 -27.30 13.22
C LYS A 27 -8.39 -26.20 13.32
N ARG A 28 -7.15 -26.41 12.87
CA ARG A 28 -6.13 -25.33 12.83
C ARG A 28 -6.34 -24.35 11.69
N SER A 29 -7.10 -24.71 10.66
CA SER A 29 -7.44 -23.78 9.59
C SER A 29 -8.36 -22.66 10.12
N PRO A 30 -8.06 -21.37 9.84
CA PRO A 30 -8.93 -20.26 10.24
C PRO A 30 -10.34 -20.35 9.62
N SER A 31 -10.49 -21.01 8.48
CA SER A 31 -11.78 -21.18 7.78
C SER A 31 -12.76 -22.15 8.44
N VAL A 32 -12.30 -23.01 9.36
CA VAL A 32 -13.17 -23.98 10.02
C VAL A 32 -13.85 -23.31 11.22
N PRO A 33 -15.18 -23.14 11.23
CA PRO A 33 -15.87 -22.61 12.40
C PRO A 33 -15.75 -23.60 13.56
N VAL A 34 -15.33 -23.10 14.72
CA VAL A 34 -15.22 -23.89 15.96
C VAL A 34 -15.87 -23.12 17.10
N THR A 35 -16.70 -23.79 17.89
CA THR A 35 -17.32 -23.19 19.08
C THR A 35 -16.37 -23.26 20.28
N ILE A 36 -16.64 -22.45 21.30
CA ILE A 36 -15.89 -22.50 22.57
C ILE A 36 -16.02 -23.91 23.19
N ASP A 37 -17.20 -24.51 23.16
CA ASP A 37 -17.43 -25.86 23.69
C ASP A 37 -16.62 -26.92 22.94
N GLN A 38 -16.49 -26.79 21.61
CA GLN A 38 -15.66 -27.68 20.79
C GLN A 38 -14.16 -27.51 21.07
N LEU A 39 -13.70 -26.30 21.39
CA LEU A 39 -12.32 -26.04 21.79
C LEU A 39 -12.04 -26.53 23.23
N ALA A 40 -13.01 -26.40 24.13
CA ALA A 40 -12.91 -26.89 25.50
C ALA A 40 -12.90 -28.43 25.55
N ALA A 41 -13.65 -29.07 24.65
CA ALA A 41 -13.65 -30.52 24.47
C ALA A 41 -12.32 -31.07 23.91
N GLU A 42 -11.46 -30.22 23.34
CA GLU A 42 -10.12 -30.59 22.83
C GLU A 42 -9.05 -30.66 23.95
N GLU A 43 -9.46 -30.85 25.22
CA GLU A 43 -8.64 -30.92 26.43
C GLU A 43 -7.41 -30.00 26.45
N LYS A 44 -6.27 -30.48 25.93
CA LYS A 44 -4.95 -29.82 25.92
C LYS A 44 -4.60 -29.11 24.61
N ARG A 45 -5.41 -29.27 23.56
CA ARG A 45 -5.14 -28.80 22.20
C ARG A 45 -5.94 -27.56 21.80
N GLY A 46 -7.02 -27.23 22.52
CA GLY A 46 -7.85 -26.05 22.23
C GLY A 46 -7.05 -24.75 22.17
N ILE A 47 -6.17 -24.52 23.14
CA ILE A 47 -5.26 -23.36 23.17
C ILE A 47 -4.32 -23.38 21.95
N ALA A 48 -3.67 -24.52 21.68
CA ALA A 48 -2.75 -24.65 20.54
C ALA A 48 -3.44 -24.42 19.18
N ILE A 49 -4.72 -24.77 19.04
CA ILE A 49 -5.53 -24.48 17.84
C ILE A 49 -5.69 -22.97 17.69
N VAL A 50 -6.05 -22.25 18.76
CA VAL A 50 -6.21 -20.80 18.74
C VAL A 50 -4.88 -20.10 18.44
N GLU A 51 -3.80 -20.50 19.12
CA GLU A 51 -2.45 -19.94 18.88
C GLU A 51 -1.97 -20.18 17.44
N THR A 52 -2.26 -21.36 16.88
CA THR A 52 -1.91 -21.65 15.47
C THR A 52 -2.69 -20.74 14.52
N ARG A 53 -3.99 -20.55 14.76
CA ARG A 53 -4.83 -19.66 13.95
C ARG A 53 -4.34 -18.20 14.02
N ASP A 54 -4.03 -17.73 15.21
CA ASP A 54 -3.48 -16.38 15.41
C ASP A 54 -2.14 -16.22 14.68
N ALA A 55 -1.23 -17.19 14.81
CA ALA A 55 0.05 -17.18 14.11
C ALA A 55 -0.11 -17.13 12.58
N ILE A 56 -1.09 -17.86 12.03
CA ILE A 56 -1.43 -17.80 10.59
C ILE A 56 -1.86 -16.38 10.21
N LEU A 57 -2.81 -15.80 10.93
CA LEU A 57 -3.36 -14.47 10.63
C LEU A 57 -2.32 -13.36 10.78
N VAL A 58 -1.52 -13.39 11.85
CA VAL A 58 -0.42 -12.44 12.08
C VAL A 58 0.62 -12.54 10.96
N THR A 59 1.02 -13.76 10.58
CA THR A 59 1.97 -13.99 9.49
C THR A 59 1.42 -13.49 8.16
N LEU A 60 0.14 -13.77 7.87
CA LEU A 60 -0.52 -13.35 6.65
C LEU A 60 -0.64 -11.83 6.56
N ARG A 61 -0.99 -11.15 7.66
CA ARG A 61 -1.04 -9.68 7.73
C ARG A 61 0.34 -9.07 7.45
N LYS A 62 1.40 -9.55 8.12
CA LYS A 62 2.78 -9.09 7.91
C LYS A 62 3.24 -9.31 6.47
N SER A 63 3.01 -10.50 5.92
CA SER A 63 3.34 -10.83 4.53
C SER A 63 2.58 -9.95 3.52
N SER A 64 1.30 -9.66 3.79
CA SER A 64 0.49 -8.79 2.96
C SER A 64 1.01 -7.35 2.97
N LEU A 65 1.35 -6.81 4.14
CA LEU A 65 1.98 -5.48 4.27
C LEU A 65 3.32 -5.43 3.51
N ALA A 66 4.19 -6.43 3.69
CA ALA A 66 5.49 -6.50 3.03
C ALA A 66 5.39 -6.54 1.50
N ALA A 67 4.32 -7.12 0.95
CA ALA A 67 4.09 -7.21 -0.49
C ALA A 67 3.63 -5.88 -1.13
N THR A 68 3.02 -4.98 -0.37
CA THR A 68 2.59 -3.68 -0.87
C THR A 68 3.78 -2.74 -1.10
N SER A 69 3.55 -1.64 -1.81
CA SER A 69 4.51 -0.58 -2.15
C SER A 69 3.94 0.77 -1.73
N PRO A 70 4.77 1.82 -1.59
CA PRO A 70 4.27 3.14 -1.17
C PRO A 70 3.12 3.68 -2.03
N SER A 71 3.15 3.42 -3.35
CA SER A 71 2.09 3.81 -4.28
C SER A 71 0.74 3.13 -4.04
N ASP A 72 0.68 2.09 -3.23
CA ASP A 72 -0.55 1.36 -2.92
C ASP A 72 -1.30 1.96 -1.74
N TRP A 73 -0.75 3.00 -1.09
CA TRP A 73 -1.27 3.55 0.16
C TRP A 73 -1.57 5.04 0.06
N VAL A 74 -2.65 5.46 0.71
CA VAL A 74 -2.90 6.85 1.09
C VAL A 74 -2.87 6.95 2.60
N LEU A 75 -2.12 7.91 3.13
CA LEU A 75 -2.00 8.11 4.56
C LEU A 75 -2.84 9.29 5.03
N PHE A 76 -3.57 9.10 6.10
CA PHE A 76 -4.39 10.12 6.74
C PHE A 76 -3.83 10.44 8.12
N ARG A 77 -3.96 11.69 8.54
CA ARG A 77 -3.62 12.11 9.90
C ARG A 77 -4.90 12.56 10.61
N ASP A 78 -5.15 12.03 11.79
CA ASP A 78 -6.25 12.48 12.62
C ASP A 78 -5.88 13.77 13.39
N PRO A 79 -6.85 14.43 14.06
CA PRO A 79 -6.57 15.63 14.86
C PRO A 79 -5.56 15.41 16.01
N ASP A 80 -5.45 14.18 16.51
CA ASP A 80 -4.55 13.79 17.60
C ASP A 80 -3.11 13.51 17.10
N GLY A 81 -2.91 13.54 15.78
CA GLY A 81 -1.61 13.34 15.13
C GLY A 81 -1.32 11.89 14.75
N ASN A 82 -2.23 10.95 14.99
CA ASN A 82 -2.06 9.56 14.59
C ASN A 82 -2.13 9.45 13.07
N VAL A 83 -1.24 8.62 12.52
CA VAL A 83 -1.17 8.39 11.08
C VAL A 83 -1.63 6.98 10.77
N THR A 84 -2.64 6.88 9.92
CA THR A 84 -3.16 5.61 9.42
C THR A 84 -3.08 5.53 7.91
N GLY A 85 -2.84 4.33 7.39
CA GLY A 85 -2.82 4.01 5.98
C GLY A 85 -4.12 3.36 5.52
N TYR A 86 -4.62 3.87 4.40
CA TYR A 86 -5.69 3.30 3.61
C TYR A 86 -5.08 2.61 2.39
N LEU A 87 -5.31 1.30 2.25
CA LEU A 87 -4.84 0.54 1.09
C LEU A 87 -5.71 0.85 -0.13
N GLN A 88 -5.13 1.40 -1.19
CA GLN A 88 -5.81 1.62 -2.46
C GLN A 88 -6.06 0.32 -3.21
N ASP A 89 -6.94 0.37 -4.22
CA ASP A 89 -7.42 -0.82 -4.95
C ASP A 89 -6.26 -1.62 -5.59
N ARG A 90 -5.24 -0.94 -6.12
CA ARG A 90 -4.01 -1.60 -6.62
C ARG A 90 -3.32 -2.45 -5.55
N GLY A 91 -3.34 -1.98 -4.31
CA GLY A 91 -2.82 -2.72 -3.16
C GLY A 91 -3.70 -3.92 -2.82
N CYS A 92 -5.02 -3.75 -2.89
CA CYS A 92 -6.00 -4.82 -2.70
C CYS A 92 -5.79 -5.96 -3.71
N ASP A 93 -5.60 -5.65 -4.99
CA ASP A 93 -5.31 -6.65 -6.04
C ASP A 93 -4.10 -7.52 -5.72
N LYS A 94 -3.06 -6.92 -5.12
CA LYS A 94 -1.83 -7.64 -4.75
C LYS A 94 -2.04 -8.59 -3.59
N ILE A 95 -2.93 -8.27 -2.65
CA ILE A 95 -3.09 -9.04 -1.41
C ILE A 95 -4.27 -10.00 -1.45
N ALA A 96 -5.32 -9.73 -2.22
CA ALA A 96 -6.52 -10.56 -2.29
C ALA A 96 -6.24 -12.05 -2.51
N PRO A 97 -5.32 -12.47 -3.42
CA PRO A 97 -5.01 -13.88 -3.61
C PRO A 97 -4.41 -14.55 -2.37
N ARG A 98 -3.65 -13.81 -1.54
CA ARG A 98 -3.05 -14.35 -0.31
C ARG A 98 -4.11 -14.70 0.74
N TRP A 99 -5.20 -13.94 0.75
CA TRP A 99 -6.34 -14.15 1.65
C TRP A 99 -7.40 -15.08 1.04
N GLY A 100 -7.18 -15.56 -0.19
CA GLY A 100 -8.15 -16.33 -0.95
C GLY A 100 -9.48 -15.60 -1.11
N ILE A 101 -9.43 -14.29 -1.34
CA ILE A 101 -10.63 -13.45 -1.47
C ILE A 101 -11.11 -13.48 -2.92
N ASP A 102 -12.36 -13.88 -3.08
CA ASP A 102 -13.08 -13.86 -4.35
C ASP A 102 -14.25 -12.87 -4.22
N VAL A 103 -14.31 -11.87 -5.11
CA VAL A 103 -15.35 -10.82 -5.12
C VAL A 103 -16.34 -11.09 -6.25
N ILE A 104 -17.60 -11.25 -5.90
CA ILE A 104 -18.67 -11.65 -6.81
C ILE A 104 -19.67 -10.49 -6.90
N PRO A 105 -19.85 -9.88 -8.08
CA PRO A 105 -20.90 -8.88 -8.28
C PRO A 105 -22.28 -9.54 -8.29
N ASP A 106 -23.28 -8.85 -7.75
CA ASP A 106 -24.66 -9.33 -7.68
C ASP A 106 -25.47 -8.98 -8.94
N GLY A 107 -24.88 -8.24 -9.89
CA GLY A 107 -25.53 -7.86 -11.13
C GLY A 107 -24.74 -6.86 -11.96
N ASP A 108 -25.46 -6.24 -12.89
CA ASP A 108 -24.93 -5.20 -13.78
C ASP A 108 -24.79 -3.85 -13.08
N PHE A 109 -24.11 -2.91 -13.76
CA PHE A 109 -24.00 -1.54 -13.30
C PHE A 109 -25.33 -0.79 -13.38
N GLU A 110 -25.70 -0.13 -12.29
CA GLU A 110 -26.78 0.84 -12.23
C GLU A 110 -26.23 2.23 -12.56
N LYS A 111 -26.81 2.90 -13.55
CA LYS A 111 -26.47 4.29 -13.87
C LYS A 111 -27.25 5.23 -12.96
N ILE A 112 -26.56 6.19 -12.37
CA ILE A 112 -27.13 7.25 -11.55
C ILE A 112 -26.94 8.54 -12.35
N ASP A 113 -28.01 9.13 -12.88
CA ASP A 113 -27.96 10.39 -13.61
C ASP A 113 -28.39 11.53 -12.69
N GLU A 114 -27.65 12.64 -12.72
CA GLU A 114 -27.94 13.86 -11.95
C GLU A 114 -28.50 14.95 -12.87
N ASP A 115 -29.27 15.88 -12.30
CA ASP A 115 -29.95 16.95 -13.05
C ASP A 115 -29.00 17.89 -13.81
N ASP A 116 -27.75 18.01 -13.35
CA ASP A 116 -26.71 18.85 -13.97
C ASP A 116 -25.97 18.15 -15.13
N GLY A 117 -26.42 16.95 -15.52
CA GLY A 117 -25.81 16.14 -16.58
C GLY A 117 -24.55 15.39 -16.13
N THR A 118 -24.20 15.43 -14.85
CA THR A 118 -23.23 14.51 -14.26
C THR A 118 -23.88 13.13 -14.06
N PHE A 119 -23.05 12.10 -13.94
CA PHE A 119 -23.54 10.74 -13.78
C PHE A 119 -22.55 9.91 -12.98
N GLY A 120 -23.06 8.86 -12.36
CA GLY A 120 -22.29 7.83 -11.71
C GLY A 120 -22.69 6.43 -12.15
N TYR A 121 -21.85 5.46 -11.81
CA TYR A 121 -22.19 4.06 -11.89
C TYR A 121 -22.05 3.42 -10.51
N ARG A 122 -23.05 2.62 -10.15
CA ARG A 122 -23.09 1.81 -8.94
C ARG A 122 -23.10 0.33 -9.32
N ILE A 123 -22.40 -0.49 -8.55
CA ILE A 123 -22.45 -1.94 -8.63
C ILE A 123 -22.43 -2.51 -7.21
N ARG A 124 -23.24 -3.55 -6.97
CA ARG A 124 -23.28 -4.28 -5.71
C ARG A 124 -22.61 -5.63 -5.84
N GLY A 125 -22.13 -6.15 -4.73
CA GLY A 125 -21.56 -7.48 -4.68
C GLY A 125 -21.26 -7.93 -3.26
N HIS A 126 -20.74 -9.14 -3.19
CA HIS A 126 -20.28 -9.76 -1.96
C HIS A 126 -18.89 -10.36 -2.16
N ALA A 127 -18.24 -10.72 -1.07
CA ALA A 127 -16.96 -11.41 -1.12
C ALA A 127 -16.82 -12.43 0.00
N VAL A 128 -16.01 -13.45 -0.26
CA VAL A 128 -15.66 -14.48 0.71
C VAL A 128 -14.15 -14.66 0.75
N SER A 129 -13.58 -14.80 1.94
CA SER A 129 -12.20 -15.24 2.12
C SER A 129 -12.18 -16.75 2.34
N ARG A 130 -11.65 -17.52 1.38
CA ARG A 130 -11.48 -18.97 1.52
C ARG A 130 -10.54 -19.36 2.66
N LEU A 131 -9.63 -18.47 3.04
CA LEU A 131 -8.67 -18.72 4.13
C LEU A 131 -9.31 -18.56 5.51
N THR A 132 -10.19 -17.57 5.69
CA THR A 132 -10.81 -17.27 7.01
C THR A 132 -12.26 -17.75 7.12
N GLY A 133 -12.89 -18.12 6.01
CA GLY A 133 -14.32 -18.46 5.94
C GLY A 133 -15.25 -17.25 6.10
N GLN A 134 -14.73 -16.04 6.33
CA GLN A 134 -15.54 -14.84 6.50
C GLN A 134 -16.07 -14.33 5.17
N SER A 135 -17.28 -13.75 5.22
CA SER A 135 -17.91 -13.09 4.09
C SER A 135 -18.36 -11.68 4.44
N VAL A 136 -18.41 -10.83 3.41
CA VAL A 136 -19.04 -9.51 3.45
C VAL A 136 -20.13 -9.48 2.38
N LEU A 137 -21.31 -8.99 2.76
CA LEU A 137 -22.50 -8.98 1.91
C LEU A 137 -22.91 -7.52 1.64
N ASP A 138 -23.69 -7.33 0.56
CA ASP A 138 -24.30 -6.04 0.20
C ASP A 138 -23.29 -4.87 0.12
N MET A 139 -22.07 -5.17 -0.34
CA MET A 139 -21.04 -4.15 -0.54
C MET A 139 -21.33 -3.36 -1.80
N GLU A 140 -21.09 -2.06 -1.76
CA GLU A 140 -21.36 -1.15 -2.88
C GLU A 140 -20.07 -0.49 -3.37
N GLY A 141 -19.87 -0.54 -4.68
CA GLY A 141 -18.87 0.25 -5.40
C GLY A 141 -19.55 1.33 -6.23
N ILE A 142 -19.19 2.59 -6.00
CA ILE A 142 -19.75 3.73 -6.72
C ILE A 142 -18.65 4.66 -7.22
N ARG A 143 -18.82 5.23 -8.42
CA ARG A 143 -17.93 6.27 -8.95
C ARG A 143 -18.70 7.27 -9.80
N TYR A 144 -18.24 8.52 -9.83
CA TYR A 144 -18.90 9.61 -10.53
C TYR A 144 -18.04 10.21 -11.65
N SER A 145 -18.69 10.79 -12.65
CA SER A 145 -18.06 11.44 -13.81
C SER A 145 -17.35 12.75 -13.47
N THR A 146 -17.56 13.28 -12.26
CA THR A 146 -16.94 14.50 -11.73
C THR A 146 -15.63 14.26 -11.00
N ASP A 147 -15.27 13.01 -10.73
CA ASP A 147 -14.05 12.69 -10.00
C ASP A 147 -12.78 13.10 -10.77
N ASP A 148 -11.76 13.56 -10.05
CA ASP A 148 -10.51 14.09 -10.65
C ASP A 148 -9.80 13.10 -11.59
N PHE A 149 -9.96 11.78 -11.39
CA PHE A 149 -9.33 10.76 -12.24
C PHE A 149 -9.85 10.74 -13.68
N VAL A 150 -11.05 11.29 -13.93
CA VAL A 150 -11.71 11.35 -15.25
C VAL A 150 -11.92 12.77 -15.78
N LYS A 151 -11.40 13.79 -15.08
CA LYS A 151 -11.63 15.23 -15.35
C LYS A 151 -11.44 15.68 -16.80
N TYR A 152 -10.61 15.00 -17.58
CA TYR A 152 -10.31 15.35 -18.98
C TYR A 152 -10.85 14.34 -20.00
N LYS A 153 -11.67 13.40 -19.56
CA LYS A 153 -12.22 12.30 -20.37
C LYS A 153 -13.63 12.66 -20.79
N LYS A 154 -14.05 12.19 -21.98
CA LYS A 154 -15.37 12.49 -22.55
C LYS A 154 -15.96 11.27 -23.26
N GLY A 155 -17.27 11.30 -23.50
CA GLY A 155 -17.99 10.28 -24.29
C GLY A 155 -17.83 8.88 -23.73
N VAL A 156 -17.65 7.90 -24.63
CA VAL A 156 -17.54 6.47 -24.29
C VAL A 156 -16.34 6.17 -23.38
N GLU A 157 -15.25 6.92 -23.50
CA GLU A 157 -14.07 6.75 -22.63
C GLU A 157 -14.41 7.12 -21.18
N LEU A 158 -15.09 8.24 -20.98
CA LEU A 158 -15.56 8.67 -19.66
C LEU A 158 -16.49 7.60 -19.06
N ASP A 159 -17.50 7.17 -19.81
CA ASP A 159 -18.46 6.13 -19.39
C ASP A 159 -17.76 4.85 -18.91
N THR A 160 -16.82 4.36 -19.73
CA THR A 160 -16.06 3.15 -19.44
C THR A 160 -15.18 3.30 -18.19
N LEU A 161 -14.53 4.45 -18.02
CA LEU A 161 -13.66 4.70 -16.86
C LEU A 161 -14.46 4.82 -15.56
N VAL A 162 -15.66 5.41 -15.59
CA VAL A 162 -16.53 5.48 -14.42
C VAL A 162 -17.00 4.08 -14.01
N LYS A 163 -17.42 3.22 -14.95
CA LYS A 163 -17.76 1.80 -14.66
C LYS A 163 -16.58 1.04 -14.07
N LYS A 164 -15.39 1.16 -14.69
CA LYS A 164 -14.17 0.53 -14.17
C LYS A 164 -13.83 1.00 -12.75
N GLY A 165 -13.98 2.31 -12.50
CA GLY A 165 -13.78 2.87 -11.17
C GLY A 165 -14.79 2.36 -10.13
N ALA A 166 -16.07 2.23 -10.50
CA ALA A 166 -17.09 1.68 -9.63
C ALA A 166 -16.79 0.20 -9.28
N ARG A 167 -16.35 -0.59 -10.27
CA ARG A 167 -15.92 -1.98 -10.05
C ARG A 167 -14.71 -2.08 -9.12
N ALA A 168 -13.68 -1.26 -9.37
CA ALA A 168 -12.49 -1.23 -8.52
C ALA A 168 -12.82 -0.84 -7.07
N ASN A 169 -13.76 0.09 -6.88
CA ASN A 169 -14.24 0.47 -5.55
C ASN A 169 -14.95 -0.69 -4.82
N LEU A 170 -15.77 -1.48 -5.53
CA LEU A 170 -16.38 -2.70 -4.97
C LEU A 170 -15.30 -3.70 -4.56
N ASP A 171 -14.39 -4.04 -5.49
CA ASP A 171 -13.33 -5.03 -5.28
C ASP A 171 -12.43 -4.63 -4.09
N GLY A 172 -11.91 -3.40 -4.11
CA GLY A 172 -11.08 -2.89 -3.04
C GLY A 172 -11.83 -2.77 -1.71
N GLY A 173 -13.12 -2.38 -1.74
CA GLY A 173 -13.98 -2.29 -0.57
C GLY A 173 -14.08 -3.64 0.15
N CYS A 174 -14.47 -4.68 -0.58
CA CYS A 174 -14.56 -6.05 -0.08
C CYS A 174 -13.23 -6.54 0.51
N VAL A 175 -12.12 -6.33 -0.21
CA VAL A 175 -10.80 -6.76 0.26
C VAL A 175 -10.40 -6.02 1.54
N ARG A 176 -10.60 -4.70 1.62
CA ARG A 176 -10.25 -3.92 2.81
C ARG A 176 -11.04 -4.35 4.05
N GLU A 177 -12.33 -4.63 3.90
CA GLU A 177 -13.18 -5.10 5.01
C GLU A 177 -12.73 -6.48 5.49
N LEU A 178 -12.55 -7.46 4.59
CA LEU A 178 -12.15 -8.82 4.95
C LEU A 178 -10.72 -8.94 5.51
N THR A 179 -9.84 -7.98 5.21
CA THR A 179 -8.43 -8.03 5.63
C THR A 179 -8.10 -7.09 6.78
N GLY A 180 -8.97 -6.11 7.08
CA GLY A 180 -8.68 -5.04 8.04
C GLY A 180 -7.61 -4.05 7.55
N PHE A 181 -7.57 -3.76 6.24
CA PHE A 181 -6.60 -2.84 5.61
C PHE A 181 -7.20 -1.45 5.28
N LYS A 182 -8.38 -1.14 5.82
CA LYS A 182 -9.05 0.16 5.65
C LYS A 182 -8.36 1.30 6.43
N SER A 183 -7.75 0.99 7.58
CA SER A 183 -7.07 1.95 8.43
C SER A 183 -5.97 1.25 9.24
N VAL A 184 -4.82 1.02 8.61
CA VAL A 184 -3.67 0.36 9.24
C VAL A 184 -2.79 1.40 9.92
N ASN A 185 -2.29 1.13 11.13
CA ASN A 185 -1.35 2.05 11.76
C ASN A 185 -0.05 2.14 10.93
N VAL A 186 0.46 3.36 10.70
CA VAL A 186 1.73 3.56 9.99
C VAL A 186 2.91 2.79 10.58
N GLN A 187 2.94 2.57 11.90
CA GLN A 187 3.99 1.80 12.55
C GLN A 187 4.02 0.35 12.06
N GLU A 188 2.86 -0.29 11.88
CA GLU A 188 2.79 -1.65 11.32
C GLU A 188 3.31 -1.71 9.88
N ILE A 189 3.03 -0.67 9.08
CA ILE A 189 3.53 -0.56 7.70
C ILE A 189 5.05 -0.40 7.72
N GLN A 190 5.58 0.46 8.60
CA GLN A 190 7.02 0.69 8.76
C GLN A 190 7.76 -0.57 9.18
N GLU A 191 7.23 -1.30 10.17
CA GLU A 191 7.79 -2.57 10.65
C GLU A 191 7.82 -3.61 9.54
N ALA A 192 6.73 -3.76 8.78
CA ALA A 192 6.67 -4.70 7.66
C ALA A 192 7.60 -4.33 6.48
N TRP A 193 8.02 -3.07 6.37
CA TRP A 193 8.94 -2.58 5.35
C TRP A 193 10.38 -2.40 5.84
N ALA A 194 10.66 -2.70 7.11
CA ALA A 194 11.98 -2.61 7.68
C ALA A 194 12.99 -3.43 6.85
N GLY A 195 14.17 -2.86 6.61
CA GLY A 195 15.19 -3.47 5.76
C GLY A 195 14.95 -3.37 4.25
N THR A 196 13.87 -2.72 3.79
CA THR A 196 13.61 -2.46 2.37
C THR A 196 13.76 -0.98 2.01
N TRP A 197 13.75 -0.68 0.70
CA TRP A 197 13.73 0.70 0.19
C TRP A 197 12.39 1.42 0.43
N LYS A 198 11.32 0.69 0.76
CA LYS A 198 9.97 1.23 0.90
C LYS A 198 9.88 2.05 2.18
N LYS A 199 9.32 3.25 2.08
CA LYS A 199 9.19 4.21 3.18
C LYS A 199 7.78 4.79 3.19
N TRP A 200 7.15 4.90 4.36
CA TRP A 200 5.80 5.42 4.51
C TRP A 200 5.71 6.92 4.13
N GLU A 201 6.83 7.62 4.19
CA GLU A 201 7.00 8.98 3.70
C GLU A 201 6.63 9.07 2.22
N MET A 202 7.00 8.08 1.41
CA MET A 202 6.76 8.01 -0.04
C MET A 202 5.29 7.72 -0.41
N CYS A 203 4.46 7.32 0.55
CA CYS A 203 3.03 7.09 0.29
C CYS A 203 2.32 8.41 0.04
N ALA A 204 1.28 8.40 -0.80
CA ALA A 204 0.40 9.56 -0.98
C ALA A 204 -0.19 10.01 0.37
N LYS A 205 -0.41 11.31 0.57
CA LYS A 205 -0.95 11.83 1.83
C LYS A 205 -2.33 12.47 1.59
N GLY A 206 -3.32 11.97 2.30
CA GLY A 206 -4.69 12.47 2.26
C GLY A 206 -4.94 13.60 3.26
N ARG A 207 -6.17 13.64 3.77
CA ARG A 207 -6.63 14.60 4.79
C ARG A 207 -5.77 14.54 6.06
N GLY A 208 -5.57 15.70 6.70
CA GLY A 208 -4.85 15.84 7.96
C GLY A 208 -3.35 16.09 7.83
N PHE A 209 -2.78 15.80 6.66
CA PHE A 209 -1.48 16.33 6.27
C PHE A 209 -1.70 17.72 5.64
N GLY A 210 -1.03 18.75 6.16
CA GLY A 210 -1.39 20.16 5.97
C GLY A 210 -1.28 20.65 4.53
N SER A 211 -0.17 21.29 4.17
CA SER A 211 -0.05 22.01 2.88
C SER A 211 -0.08 21.07 1.66
N LYS A 212 -0.34 21.59 0.45
CA LYS A 212 -0.29 20.81 -0.82
C LYS A 212 1.01 20.01 -1.00
N HIS A 213 2.11 20.45 -0.37
CA HIS A 213 3.41 19.79 -0.38
C HIS A 213 3.48 18.61 0.61
N GLU A 214 2.76 18.68 1.74
CA GLU A 214 2.60 17.54 2.64
C GLU A 214 1.63 16.50 2.07
N ARG A 215 0.64 16.91 1.25
CA ARG A 215 -0.38 16.02 0.65
C ARG A 215 0.08 15.22 -0.57
N ALA A 216 1.16 15.63 -1.23
CA ALA A 216 1.61 14.98 -2.47
C ALA A 216 2.23 13.58 -2.27
N GLY A 217 2.17 13.01 -1.06
CA GLY A 217 3.23 12.10 -0.66
C GLY A 217 4.50 12.91 -0.49
N VAL A 218 5.43 12.43 0.31
CA VAL A 218 6.79 12.89 0.16
C VAL A 218 7.24 12.29 -1.18
N ALA A 219 6.90 12.96 -2.30
CA ALA A 219 7.94 13.29 -3.25
C ALA A 219 8.92 14.05 -2.38
N SER A 220 9.82 13.28 -1.75
CA SER A 220 10.90 13.89 -1.04
C SER A 220 11.50 14.77 -2.12
N THR A 221 11.68 16.04 -1.80
CA THR A 221 12.57 16.91 -2.55
C THR A 221 14.04 16.41 -2.44
N THR A 222 14.23 15.14 -2.06
CA THR A 222 15.40 14.28 -2.15
C THR A 222 15.20 13.06 -3.07
N GLU A 223 14.09 12.92 -3.81
CA GLU A 223 14.03 12.09 -5.02
C GLU A 223 14.55 12.95 -6.17
N GLY A 224 15.86 12.97 -6.32
CA GLY A 224 16.47 13.62 -7.46
C GLY A 224 17.94 13.96 -7.28
N THR A 225 18.52 13.86 -6.09
CA THR A 225 19.97 13.80 -6.04
C THR A 225 20.37 12.46 -6.66
N PRO A 226 21.10 12.41 -7.78
CA PRO A 226 21.75 11.16 -8.15
C PRO A 226 22.59 10.77 -6.95
N SER A 227 22.52 9.50 -6.55
CA SER A 227 23.17 8.95 -5.35
C SER A 227 24.68 9.25 -5.21
N GLU A 228 25.28 9.82 -6.25
CA GLU A 228 26.70 10.09 -6.43
C GLU A 228 27.11 11.55 -6.15
N VAL A 229 26.16 12.50 -5.99
CA VAL A 229 26.48 13.93 -5.79
C VAL A 229 26.19 14.37 -4.35
N PRO A 230 27.21 14.78 -3.57
CA PRO A 230 27.03 15.34 -2.23
C PRO A 230 26.08 16.54 -2.21
N ILE A 231 25.14 16.58 -1.26
CA ILE A 231 24.21 17.70 -1.10
C ILE A 231 24.99 18.95 -0.65
N PRO A 232 24.93 20.07 -1.39
CA PRO A 232 25.61 21.30 -0.99
C PRO A 232 24.92 21.98 0.20
N PRO A 233 25.70 22.54 1.15
CA PRO A 233 25.17 23.48 2.13
C PRO A 233 25.03 24.88 1.50
N CYS A 234 24.00 25.62 1.93
CA CYS A 234 23.86 27.04 1.58
C CYS A 234 24.95 27.89 2.28
N SER A 235 25.67 28.72 1.53
CA SER A 235 26.73 29.61 2.02
C SER A 235 26.28 30.58 3.11
N LYS A 236 25.01 30.99 3.07
CA LYS A 236 24.44 31.96 4.03
C LYS A 236 23.95 31.33 5.33
N CYS A 237 23.31 30.16 5.27
CA CYS A 237 22.63 29.57 6.45
C CYS A 237 23.09 28.15 6.81
N ASN A 238 24.05 27.60 6.07
CA ASN A 238 24.67 26.28 6.25
C ASN A 238 23.71 25.08 6.29
N ARG A 239 22.44 25.28 5.89
CA ARG A 239 21.46 24.21 5.77
C ARG A 239 21.60 23.48 4.43
N PRO A 240 21.29 22.17 4.37
CA PRO A 240 21.26 21.42 3.12
C PRO A 240 20.28 22.06 2.13
N MET A 241 20.69 22.10 0.87
CA MET A 241 19.88 22.66 -0.22
C MET A 241 18.97 21.61 -0.84
N ASP A 242 17.85 22.06 -1.42
CA ASP A 242 16.91 21.22 -2.15
C ASP A 242 17.33 21.10 -3.62
N PHE A 243 17.22 19.90 -4.18
CA PHE A 243 17.46 19.66 -5.60
C PHE A 243 16.15 19.76 -6.39
N ILE A 244 16.15 20.59 -7.42
CA ILE A 244 15.02 20.77 -8.32
C ILE A 244 15.40 20.18 -9.69
N ARG A 245 14.64 19.17 -10.13
CA ARG A 245 14.82 18.54 -11.44
C ARG A 245 14.55 19.52 -12.57
N ALA A 246 15.19 19.28 -13.71
CA ALA A 246 14.84 19.93 -14.97
C ALA A 246 13.37 19.68 -15.30
N GLY A 247 12.73 20.63 -15.96
CA GLY A 247 11.33 20.53 -16.31
C GLY A 247 10.89 21.57 -17.34
N GLU A 248 9.63 21.50 -17.71
CA GLU A 248 8.99 22.40 -18.67
C GLU A 248 7.65 22.88 -18.11
N ARG A 249 7.36 24.16 -18.28
CA ARG A 249 6.07 24.76 -17.93
C ARG A 249 5.79 25.94 -18.85
N ASP A 250 4.58 25.98 -19.42
CA ASP A 250 4.12 27.07 -20.28
C ASP A 250 5.10 27.35 -21.45
N GLY A 251 5.67 26.29 -22.04
CA GLY A 251 6.64 26.36 -23.15
C GLY A 251 8.04 26.86 -22.76
N ARG A 252 8.33 27.01 -21.47
CA ARG A 252 9.65 27.37 -20.95
C ARG A 252 10.28 26.18 -20.25
N THR A 253 11.47 25.80 -20.72
CA THR A 253 12.29 24.75 -20.11
C THR A 253 13.25 25.35 -19.09
N TRP A 254 13.52 24.62 -18.00
CA TRP A 254 14.60 24.93 -17.07
C TRP A 254 15.48 23.71 -16.83
N LYS A 255 16.77 23.96 -16.63
CA LYS A 255 17.75 22.95 -16.22
C LYS A 255 17.59 22.57 -14.76
N ALA A 256 18.16 21.46 -14.34
CA ALA A 256 18.20 21.08 -12.93
C ALA A 256 19.05 22.08 -12.12
N TYR A 257 18.62 22.41 -10.90
CA TYR A 257 19.31 23.38 -10.06
C TYR A 257 19.14 23.07 -8.56
N TRP A 258 20.06 23.60 -7.76
CA TRP A 258 20.02 23.58 -6.31
C TRP A 258 19.47 24.90 -5.78
N LYS A 259 18.61 24.83 -4.77
CA LYS A 259 18.01 26.01 -4.15
C LYS A 259 17.95 25.86 -2.63
N CYS A 260 18.34 26.90 -1.90
CA CYS A 260 18.08 26.97 -0.47
C CYS A 260 16.58 27.16 -0.21
N LYS A 261 16.02 26.44 0.77
CA LYS A 261 14.61 26.53 1.16
C LYS A 261 14.12 27.96 1.40
N ASP A 262 14.98 28.79 1.97
CA ASP A 262 14.67 30.19 2.30
C ASP A 262 15.03 31.17 1.19
N TYR A 263 15.42 30.69 0.00
CA TYR A 263 15.69 31.56 -1.14
C TYR A 263 14.42 32.30 -1.59
N ALA A 264 14.53 33.63 -1.62
CA ALA A 264 13.53 34.55 -2.16
C ALA A 264 14.19 35.50 -3.17
N TRP A 265 13.48 35.75 -4.27
CA TRP A 265 13.88 36.68 -5.32
C TRP A 265 12.91 37.86 -5.34
N ASP A 266 13.44 39.08 -5.16
CA ASP A 266 12.67 40.30 -5.37
C ASP A 266 12.78 40.70 -6.85
N SER A 267 11.67 40.59 -7.57
CA SER A 267 11.60 40.94 -8.99
C SER A 267 11.69 42.44 -9.26
N LYS A 268 11.28 43.29 -8.30
CA LYS A 268 11.33 44.75 -8.42
C LYS A 268 12.74 45.27 -8.19
N ALA A 269 13.39 44.79 -7.14
CA ALA A 269 14.76 45.17 -6.80
C ALA A 269 15.82 44.36 -7.57
N ARG A 270 15.42 43.31 -8.29
CA ARG A 270 16.30 42.38 -9.04
C ARG A 270 17.45 41.82 -8.18
N VAL A 271 17.15 41.55 -6.91
CA VAL A 271 18.11 40.99 -5.94
C VAL A 271 17.50 39.77 -5.25
N SER A 272 18.35 38.81 -4.90
CA SER A 272 17.96 37.73 -4.00
C SER A 272 18.13 38.16 -2.55
N ASN A 273 17.47 37.47 -1.63
CA ASN A 273 17.70 37.64 -0.20
C ASN A 273 19.05 37.06 0.29
N GLY A 274 20.01 36.84 -0.60
CA GLY A 274 21.36 36.35 -0.31
C GLY A 274 21.46 34.86 0.02
N HIS A 275 20.37 34.09 -0.06
CA HIS A 275 20.46 32.64 -0.03
C HIS A 275 20.87 32.10 -1.40
N ASP A 276 21.46 30.91 -1.41
CA ASP A 276 22.03 30.35 -2.63
C ASP A 276 20.98 29.73 -3.55
N ARG A 277 21.25 29.90 -4.85
CA ARG A 277 20.63 29.17 -5.95
C ARG A 277 21.65 29.06 -7.09
N PHE A 278 21.91 27.85 -7.56
CA PHE A 278 22.84 27.61 -8.67
C PHE A 278 22.46 26.34 -9.44
N ASP A 279 22.87 26.27 -10.70
CA ASP A 279 22.56 25.13 -11.57
C ASP A 279 23.37 23.88 -11.18
N ASP A 280 22.78 22.70 -11.38
CA ASP A 280 23.43 21.42 -11.02
C ASP A 280 24.70 21.15 -11.84
N ASP A 281 24.68 21.49 -13.13
CA ASP A 281 25.84 21.32 -14.04
C ASP A 281 27.08 22.04 -13.47
N ILE A 282 26.90 23.28 -13.01
CA ILE A 282 27.98 24.11 -12.43
C ILE A 282 28.54 23.45 -11.16
N TYR A 283 27.66 22.91 -10.32
CA TYR A 283 28.06 22.27 -9.08
C TYR A 283 28.81 20.95 -9.32
N ARG A 284 28.35 20.13 -10.26
CA ARG A 284 29.06 18.91 -10.67
C ARG A 284 30.45 19.21 -11.20
N GLU A 285 30.58 20.23 -12.05
CA GLU A 285 31.90 20.66 -12.54
C GLU A 285 32.83 21.08 -11.41
N GLN A 286 32.32 21.79 -10.40
CA GLN A 286 33.11 22.19 -9.24
C GLN A 286 33.55 20.99 -8.40
N ILE A 287 32.68 20.00 -8.19
CA ILE A 287 33.03 18.77 -7.48
C ILE A 287 34.08 17.98 -8.26
N ALA A 288 33.88 17.78 -9.57
CA ALA A 288 34.82 17.06 -10.41
C ALA A 288 36.21 17.72 -10.40
N LYS A 289 36.27 19.06 -10.45
CA LYS A 289 37.53 19.82 -10.32
C LYS A 289 38.19 19.61 -8.95
N ARG A 290 37.42 19.63 -7.85
CA ARG A 290 37.95 19.39 -6.49
C ARG A 290 38.46 17.96 -6.33
N GLN A 291 37.76 16.97 -6.88
CA GLN A 291 38.17 15.57 -6.86
C GLN A 291 39.42 15.34 -7.71
N ALA A 292 39.49 15.93 -8.91
CA ALA A 292 40.68 15.88 -9.76
C ALA A 292 41.89 16.55 -9.11
N ALA A 293 41.69 17.71 -8.47
CA ALA A 293 42.75 18.40 -7.73
C ALA A 293 43.23 17.58 -6.52
N ALA A 294 42.33 16.95 -5.76
CA ALA A 294 42.70 16.07 -4.66
C ALA A 294 43.42 14.80 -5.15
N ALA A 295 43.01 14.24 -6.28
CA ALA A 295 43.69 13.09 -6.90
C ALA A 295 45.08 13.44 -7.45
N GLN A 296 45.27 14.67 -7.95
CA GLN A 296 46.59 15.18 -8.35
C GLN A 296 47.48 15.50 -7.15
N ALA A 297 46.91 16.04 -6.07
CA ALA A 297 47.65 16.31 -4.83
C ALA A 297 48.11 15.03 -4.10
N ASN A 298 47.40 13.91 -4.27
CA ASN A 298 47.76 12.60 -3.75
C ASN A 298 48.70 11.79 -4.67
N ARG A 299 49.11 12.31 -5.83
CA ARG A 299 50.21 11.74 -6.62
C ARG A 299 51.51 12.38 -6.12
N GLU A 300 52.29 11.63 -5.34
CA GLU A 300 53.63 12.05 -4.93
C GLU A 300 54.51 12.37 -6.16
N PRO A 301 55.36 13.40 -6.10
CA PRO A 301 56.33 13.69 -7.14
C PRO A 301 57.49 12.68 -7.05
N GLY A 302 57.36 11.52 -7.69
CA GLY A 302 58.43 10.52 -7.56
C GLY A 302 58.30 9.20 -8.32
N GLN A 303 57.45 9.07 -9.34
CA GLN A 303 57.49 7.91 -10.23
C GLN A 303 57.46 8.36 -11.69
N GLU A 304 58.63 8.78 -12.17
CA GLU A 304 58.93 8.71 -13.59
C GLU A 304 59.18 7.24 -13.99
N THR A 305 58.82 6.99 -15.25
CA THR A 305 58.89 5.77 -16.06
C THR A 305 60.10 4.89 -15.89
#